data_AF-A0A2N3T0W3-F1
#
_entry.id   AF-A0A2N3T0W3-F1
#
_cell.length_a   1.000
_cell.length_b   1.000
_cell.length_c   1.000
_cell.angle_alpha   90.00
_cell.angle_beta   90.00
_cell.angle_gamma   90.00
#
_symmetry.space_group_name_H-M   'P 1'
#
loop_
_entity.id
_entity.type
_entity.pdbx_description
1 polymer ?
#
loop_
_entity_poly.entity_id
_entity_poly.type
_entity_poly.pdbx_seq_one_letter_code
_entity_poly.pdbx_strand_id
1 'polypeptide(L)'
;MKMKRNQLIILFLMSISFWACNNDDDNNVTQSDFGIFKSINDTTAEMNGTITGSTPAHFNNLLAKYPKLKKINMLDCPGSQDDEANLIVSKKMHDSGIEFHLSASSSIASGAVDMYVGGVKRTREQGSRIGVHSWGADPGQPIATSYPVGHAVHLPYINYYKSVGFTQKEAEDFYYFTINAAPAERVHWMTEEEITRYKVTKE
;
A
#
# COMPACT_ATOMS: atom_id res chain seq x y z
N MET A 1 67.46 -44.56 -21.48
CA MET A 1 66.02 -44.42 -21.73
C MET A 1 65.27 -44.64 -20.42
N LYS A 2 64.93 -43.56 -19.71
CA LYS A 2 64.10 -43.58 -18.48
C LYS A 2 63.13 -42.41 -18.58
N MET A 3 61.89 -42.72 -18.96
CA MET A 3 60.79 -41.76 -19.06
C MET A 3 60.38 -41.32 -17.65
N LYS A 4 60.43 -40.01 -17.38
CA LYS A 4 59.93 -39.41 -16.14
C LYS A 4 58.39 -39.34 -16.21
N ARG A 5 57.72 -39.85 -15.18
CA ARG A 5 56.26 -39.81 -14.98
C ARG A 5 55.81 -38.35 -14.84
N ASN A 6 54.95 -37.88 -15.74
CA ASN A 6 54.18 -36.65 -15.57
C ASN A 6 53.18 -36.85 -14.43
N GLN A 7 53.26 -36.02 -13.39
CA GLN A 7 52.20 -35.90 -12.39
C GLN A 7 51.08 -35.03 -12.98
N LEU A 8 49.95 -35.66 -13.24
CA LEU A 8 48.70 -35.00 -13.61
C LEU A 8 48.09 -34.45 -12.32
N ILE A 9 48.20 -33.14 -12.09
CA ILE A 9 47.48 -32.46 -11.02
C ILE A 9 46.03 -32.28 -11.49
N ILE A 10 45.12 -33.12 -11.01
CA ILE A 10 43.68 -32.96 -11.20
C ILE A 10 43.21 -31.91 -10.19
N LEU A 11 42.99 -30.69 -10.66
CA LEU A 11 42.37 -29.63 -9.88
C LEU A 11 40.87 -29.95 -9.74
N PHE A 12 40.45 -30.37 -8.54
CA PHE A 12 39.04 -30.54 -8.20
C PHE A 12 38.45 -29.15 -7.92
N LEU A 13 37.84 -28.53 -8.93
CA LEU A 13 37.03 -27.32 -8.74
C LEU A 13 35.76 -27.71 -8.00
N MET A 14 35.79 -27.57 -6.66
CA MET A 14 34.58 -27.60 -5.84
C MET A 14 33.66 -26.47 -6.30
N SER A 15 32.57 -26.86 -6.95
CA SER A 15 31.45 -25.99 -7.30
C SER A 15 30.84 -25.42 -6.02
N ILE A 16 31.14 -24.17 -5.71
CA ILE A 16 30.37 -23.39 -4.75
C ILE A 16 29.10 -22.96 -5.47
N SER A 17 28.08 -23.82 -5.41
CA SER A 17 26.72 -23.44 -5.76
C SER A 17 26.27 -22.44 -4.71
N PHE A 18 26.33 -21.15 -5.03
CA PHE A 18 25.61 -20.13 -4.29
C PHE A 18 24.12 -20.45 -4.45
N TRP A 19 23.55 -21.14 -3.46
CA TRP A 19 22.12 -21.08 -3.19
C TRP A 19 21.82 -19.65 -2.77
N ALA A 20 21.53 -18.80 -3.75
CA ALA A 20 20.72 -17.63 -3.49
C ALA A 20 19.34 -18.17 -3.10
N CYS A 21 18.96 -17.97 -1.84
CA CYS A 21 17.57 -18.14 -1.45
C CYS A 21 16.76 -17.06 -2.19
N ASN A 22 16.16 -17.44 -3.32
CA ASN A 22 15.04 -16.71 -3.85
C ASN A 22 13.90 -16.84 -2.83
N ASN A 23 13.48 -15.73 -2.24
CA ASN A 23 12.15 -15.65 -1.68
C ASN A 23 11.18 -15.54 -2.87
N ASP A 24 10.91 -16.67 -3.52
CA ASP A 24 9.87 -16.80 -4.54
C ASP A 24 8.50 -16.79 -3.84
N ASP A 25 8.06 -15.60 -3.39
CA ASP A 25 6.64 -15.29 -3.12
C ASP A 25 6.09 -14.34 -4.20
N ASP A 26 6.63 -14.43 -5.41
CA ASP A 26 6.01 -13.82 -6.58
C ASP A 26 4.74 -14.61 -6.93
N ASN A 27 3.62 -14.19 -6.33
CA ASN A 27 2.30 -14.44 -6.90
C ASN A 27 2.41 -14.18 -8.41
N ASN A 28 2.15 -15.19 -9.22
CA ASN A 28 2.43 -15.23 -10.65
C ASN A 28 1.46 -14.30 -11.43
N VAL A 29 1.58 -12.98 -11.19
CA VAL A 29 0.74 -11.93 -11.76
C VAL A 29 1.21 -11.68 -13.19
N THR A 30 0.33 -11.96 -14.16
CA THR A 30 0.64 -11.72 -15.57
C THR A 30 0.70 -10.22 -15.87
N GLN A 31 1.49 -9.80 -16.88
CA GLN A 31 1.63 -8.37 -17.24
C GLN A 31 0.31 -7.70 -17.68
N SER A 32 -0.71 -8.48 -18.06
CA SER A 32 -2.04 -7.98 -18.41
C SER A 32 -3.01 -7.92 -17.24
N ASP A 33 -2.62 -8.45 -16.08
CA ASP A 33 -3.45 -8.44 -14.88
C ASP A 33 -3.26 -7.12 -14.11
N PHE A 34 -4.38 -6.42 -13.91
CA PHE A 34 -4.46 -5.17 -13.16
C PHE A 34 -5.25 -5.32 -11.85
N GLY A 35 -5.67 -6.54 -11.50
CA GLY A 35 -6.38 -6.84 -10.26
C GLY A 35 -7.58 -5.92 -10.02
N ILE A 36 -7.52 -5.15 -8.93
CA ILE A 36 -8.57 -4.22 -8.52
C ILE A 36 -8.66 -2.94 -9.36
N PHE A 37 -7.77 -2.75 -10.34
CA PHE A 37 -7.77 -1.58 -11.22
C PHE A 37 -8.41 -1.87 -12.57
N LYS A 38 -9.14 -0.89 -13.09
CA LYS A 38 -9.71 -0.91 -14.43
C LYS A 38 -9.48 0.43 -15.12
N SER A 39 -8.70 0.44 -16.21
CA SER A 39 -8.54 1.66 -17.01
C SER A 39 -9.87 2.03 -17.69
N ILE A 40 -10.22 3.32 -17.61
CA ILE A 40 -11.34 3.93 -18.32
C ILE A 40 -10.83 4.61 -19.59
N ASN A 41 -9.63 5.20 -19.52
CA ASN A 41 -8.89 5.78 -20.63
C ASN A 41 -7.40 5.92 -20.24
N ASP A 42 -6.58 6.47 -21.13
CA ASP A 42 -5.13 6.62 -20.95
C ASP A 42 -4.69 7.40 -19.69
N THR A 43 -5.58 8.17 -19.09
CA THR A 43 -5.28 9.06 -17.96
C THR A 43 -6.06 8.74 -16.69
N THR A 44 -7.09 7.89 -16.78
CA THR A 44 -8.02 7.62 -15.68
C THR A 44 -8.30 6.13 -15.55
N ALA A 45 -8.21 5.62 -14.33
CA ALA A 45 -8.64 4.28 -13.95
C ALA A 45 -9.66 4.33 -12.82
N GLU A 46 -10.37 3.23 -12.61
CA GLU A 46 -11.15 2.94 -11.43
C GLU A 46 -10.40 1.94 -10.55
N MET A 47 -10.62 2.02 -9.24
CA MET A 47 -10.18 1.04 -8.25
C MET A 47 -11.39 0.51 -7.49
N ASN A 48 -11.56 -0.81 -7.46
CA ASN A 48 -12.65 -1.48 -6.77
C ASN A 48 -12.19 -2.82 -6.20
N GLY A 49 -12.20 -2.96 -4.88
CA GLY A 49 -11.81 -4.17 -4.17
C GLY A 49 -10.73 -3.95 -3.11
N THR A 50 -10.34 -5.06 -2.49
CA THR A 50 -9.39 -5.11 -1.37
C THR A 50 -7.94 -5.04 -1.87
N ILE A 51 -7.10 -4.28 -1.17
CA ILE A 51 -5.66 -4.20 -1.41
C ILE A 51 -5.01 -5.47 -0.85
N THR A 52 -4.21 -6.16 -1.67
CA THR A 52 -3.52 -7.40 -1.29
C THR A 52 -2.02 -7.28 -1.57
N GLY A 53 -1.24 -8.30 -1.19
CA GLY A 53 0.19 -8.38 -1.51
C GLY A 53 0.51 -8.26 -3.00
N SER A 54 -0.43 -8.58 -3.90
CA SER A 54 -0.26 -8.47 -5.35
C SER A 54 -0.59 -7.08 -5.92
N THR A 55 -1.26 -6.21 -5.16
CA THR A 55 -1.67 -4.87 -5.63
C THR A 55 -0.49 -4.00 -6.13
N PRO A 56 0.71 -4.02 -5.52
CA PRO A 56 1.88 -3.34 -6.09
C PRO A 56 2.22 -3.80 -7.52
N ALA A 57 2.20 -5.11 -7.79
CA ALA A 57 2.47 -5.66 -9.12
C ALA A 57 1.37 -5.27 -10.13
N HIS A 58 0.09 -5.35 -9.71
CA HIS A 58 -1.04 -4.89 -10.52
C HIS A 58 -0.92 -3.41 -10.92
N PHE A 59 -0.52 -2.54 -9.98
CA PHE A 59 -0.32 -1.12 -10.28
C PHE A 59 0.86 -0.89 -11.22
N ASN A 60 1.96 -1.65 -11.09
CA ASN A 60 3.09 -1.59 -12.01
C ASN A 60 2.67 -1.95 -13.45
N ASN A 61 1.89 -3.02 -13.60
CA ASN A 61 1.34 -3.44 -14.89
C ASN A 61 0.43 -2.36 -15.49
N LEU A 62 -0.44 -1.77 -14.66
CA LEU A 62 -1.33 -0.69 -15.08
C LEU A 62 -0.55 0.53 -15.58
N LEU A 63 0.45 0.98 -14.83
CA LEU A 63 1.26 2.15 -15.18
C LEU A 63 2.16 1.88 -16.40
N ALA A 64 2.65 0.66 -16.56
CA ALA A 64 3.40 0.26 -17.76
C ALA A 64 2.53 0.31 -19.03
N LYS A 65 1.25 -0.08 -18.93
CA LYS A 65 0.32 -0.01 -20.06
C LYS A 65 -0.23 1.39 -20.30
N TYR A 66 -0.48 2.16 -19.24
CA TYR A 66 -1.05 3.50 -19.28
C TYR A 66 -0.08 4.51 -18.63
N PRO A 67 1.03 4.87 -19.29
CA PRO A 67 2.09 5.71 -18.70
C PRO A 67 1.65 7.17 -18.46
N LYS A 68 0.47 7.56 -18.94
CA LYS A 68 -0.15 8.88 -18.71
C LYS A 68 -1.22 8.83 -17.60
N LEU A 69 -1.41 7.70 -16.95
CA LEU A 69 -2.36 7.55 -15.86
C LEU A 69 -2.07 8.59 -14.79
N LYS A 70 -3.10 9.36 -14.45
CA LYS A 70 -3.00 10.46 -13.48
C LYS A 70 -4.09 10.42 -12.43
N LYS A 71 -5.27 9.88 -12.75
CA LYS A 71 -6.40 9.84 -11.85
C LYS A 71 -6.87 8.41 -11.59
N ILE A 72 -7.19 8.12 -10.34
CA ILE A 72 -7.89 6.90 -9.93
C ILE A 72 -9.19 7.30 -9.22
N ASN A 73 -10.32 6.83 -9.77
CA ASN A 73 -11.61 6.91 -9.11
C ASN A 73 -11.76 5.69 -8.19
N MET A 74 -11.74 5.88 -6.87
CA MET A 74 -11.96 4.77 -5.94
C MET A 74 -13.46 4.57 -5.75
N LEU A 75 -13.94 3.35 -5.97
CA LEU A 75 -15.36 3.00 -5.90
C LEU A 75 -15.67 2.40 -4.53
N ASP A 76 -15.67 1.06 -4.42
CA ASP A 76 -15.79 0.34 -3.15
C ASP A 76 -14.43 -0.28 -2.80
N CYS A 77 -13.74 0.30 -1.82
CA CYS A 77 -12.40 -0.13 -1.42
C CYS A 77 -12.39 -0.38 0.10
N PRO A 78 -12.65 -1.63 0.55
CA PRO A 78 -12.87 -1.93 1.96
C PRO A 78 -11.62 -1.82 2.84
N GLY A 79 -10.42 -1.85 2.25
CA GLY A 79 -9.17 -1.82 3.00
C GLY A 79 -8.07 -2.66 2.39
N SER A 80 -7.08 -2.99 3.22
CA SER A 80 -5.96 -3.88 2.92
C SER A 80 -6.08 -5.20 3.69
N GLN A 81 -5.66 -6.28 3.05
CA GLN A 81 -5.27 -7.54 3.71
C GLN A 81 -3.79 -7.57 4.06
N ASP A 82 -2.99 -6.79 3.33
CA ASP A 82 -1.55 -6.67 3.51
C ASP A 82 -1.19 -5.18 3.64
N ASP A 83 -0.93 -4.76 4.87
CA ASP A 83 -0.66 -3.36 5.20
C ASP A 83 0.69 -2.88 4.65
N GLU A 84 1.70 -3.75 4.62
CA GLU A 84 3.01 -3.40 4.08
C GLU A 84 2.91 -3.15 2.57
N ALA A 85 2.30 -4.08 1.84
CA ALA A 85 2.05 -3.92 0.41
C ALA A 85 1.23 -2.66 0.12
N ASN A 86 0.26 -2.34 0.98
CA ASN A 86 -0.54 -1.12 0.87
C ASN A 86 0.32 0.15 1.00
N LEU A 87 1.15 0.25 2.03
CA LEU A 87 2.02 1.43 2.20
C LEU A 87 3.01 1.59 1.03
N ILE A 88 3.55 0.47 0.53
CA ILE A 88 4.46 0.46 -0.63
C ILE A 88 3.76 0.98 -1.89
N VAL A 89 2.62 0.41 -2.27
CA VAL A 89 1.92 0.82 -3.51
C VAL A 89 1.36 2.23 -3.38
N SER A 90 0.88 2.62 -2.20
CA SER A 90 0.34 3.97 -1.97
C SER A 90 1.42 5.04 -2.09
N LYS A 91 2.62 4.79 -1.53
CA LYS A 91 3.76 5.67 -1.74
C LYS A 91 4.16 5.72 -3.22
N LYS A 92 4.16 4.59 -3.92
CA LYS A 92 4.47 4.56 -5.35
C LYS A 92 3.47 5.35 -6.19
N MET A 93 2.18 5.29 -5.85
CA MET A 93 1.13 6.09 -6.49
C MET A 93 1.35 7.59 -6.24
N HIS A 94 1.70 7.98 -5.02
CA HIS A 94 2.11 9.36 -4.72
C HIS A 94 3.28 9.82 -5.58
N ASP A 95 4.37 9.04 -5.60
CA ASP A 95 5.59 9.35 -6.36
C ASP A 95 5.34 9.39 -7.87
N SER A 96 4.30 8.69 -8.35
CA SER A 96 3.86 8.70 -9.76
C SER A 96 2.86 9.84 -10.07
N GLY A 97 2.53 10.69 -9.10
CA GLY A 97 1.65 11.84 -9.29
C GLY A 97 0.16 11.49 -9.37
N ILE A 98 -0.26 10.36 -8.80
CA ILE A 98 -1.66 9.91 -8.85
C ILE A 98 -2.56 10.79 -7.99
N GLU A 99 -3.66 11.23 -8.59
CA GLU A 99 -4.79 11.92 -7.98
C GLU A 99 -5.90 10.91 -7.67
N PHE A 100 -6.55 11.04 -6.52
CA PHE A 100 -7.72 10.24 -6.16
C PHE A 100 -9.01 11.04 -6.19
N HIS A 101 -10.08 10.38 -6.62
CA HIS A 101 -11.42 10.93 -6.59
C HIS A 101 -12.43 9.91 -6.04
N LEU A 102 -13.34 10.40 -5.19
CA LEU A 102 -14.49 9.66 -4.67
C LEU A 102 -15.78 10.27 -5.22
N SER A 103 -16.61 9.49 -5.91
CA SER A 103 -17.96 9.93 -6.29
C SER A 103 -18.90 9.82 -5.09
N ALA A 104 -20.11 10.39 -5.18
CA ALA A 104 -21.08 10.37 -4.09
C ALA A 104 -21.46 8.96 -3.62
N SER A 105 -21.26 7.93 -4.45
CA SER A 105 -21.51 6.53 -4.12
C SER A 105 -20.27 5.77 -3.63
N SER A 106 -19.09 6.38 -3.65
CA SER A 106 -17.85 5.73 -3.24
C SER A 106 -17.83 5.45 -1.74
N SER A 107 -17.21 4.33 -1.38
CA SER A 107 -17.01 3.90 0.00
C SER A 107 -15.59 3.37 0.14
N ILE A 108 -14.77 4.02 0.96
CA ILE A 108 -13.41 3.57 1.27
C ILE A 108 -13.27 3.39 2.77
N ALA A 109 -12.54 2.37 3.19
CA ALA A 109 -12.27 2.12 4.60
C ALA A 109 -10.86 1.59 4.85
N SER A 110 -10.40 1.66 6.10
CA SER A 110 -9.17 1.01 6.56
C SER A 110 -7.95 1.44 5.72
N GLY A 111 -7.08 0.51 5.31
CA GLY A 111 -5.93 0.79 4.45
C GLY A 111 -6.24 1.48 3.12
N ALA A 112 -7.48 1.44 2.61
CA ALA A 112 -7.85 2.23 1.43
C ALA A 112 -7.89 3.74 1.74
N VAL A 113 -8.14 4.13 3.00
CA VAL A 113 -8.00 5.51 3.45
C VAL A 113 -6.54 5.92 3.49
N ASP A 114 -5.64 5.04 3.93
CA ASP A 114 -4.19 5.28 3.90
C ASP A 114 -3.72 5.55 2.46
N MET A 115 -4.19 4.74 1.51
CA MET A 115 -3.93 4.94 0.09
C MET A 115 -4.49 6.26 -0.41
N TYR A 116 -5.76 6.54 -0.12
CA TYR A 116 -6.42 7.77 -0.55
C TYR A 116 -5.68 9.01 -0.06
N VAL A 117 -5.24 9.07 1.20
CA VAL A 117 -4.48 10.22 1.74
C VAL A 117 -3.10 10.39 1.11
N GLY A 118 -2.59 9.37 0.42
CA GLY A 118 -1.37 9.41 -0.39
C GLY A 118 -1.50 10.15 -1.72
N GLY A 119 -2.71 10.42 -2.20
CA GLY A 119 -2.92 11.12 -3.48
C GLY A 119 -2.32 12.52 -3.49
N VAL A 120 -1.70 12.92 -4.60
CA VAL A 120 -1.15 14.29 -4.74
C VAL A 120 -2.25 15.35 -4.74
N LYS A 121 -3.45 14.96 -5.24
CA LYS A 121 -4.74 15.63 -5.15
C LYS A 121 -5.80 14.59 -4.74
N ARG A 122 -6.72 14.96 -3.85
CA ARG A 122 -7.68 14.08 -3.17
C ARG A 122 -9.03 14.77 -3.07
N THR A 123 -9.92 14.39 -3.98
CA THR A 123 -11.22 15.05 -4.14
C THR A 123 -12.36 14.08 -3.84
N ARG A 124 -13.49 14.63 -3.41
CA ARG A 124 -14.69 13.85 -3.16
C ARG A 124 -15.95 14.63 -3.47
N GLU A 125 -16.99 13.91 -3.84
CA GLU A 125 -18.36 14.42 -3.85
C GLU A 125 -19.02 14.20 -2.49
N GLN A 126 -19.96 15.08 -2.15
CA GLN A 126 -20.80 14.91 -0.97
C GLN A 126 -21.60 13.60 -1.09
N GLY A 127 -21.58 12.78 -0.02
CA GLY A 127 -22.21 11.46 0.01
C GLY A 127 -21.20 10.30 0.03
N SER A 128 -19.98 10.51 -0.48
CA SER A 128 -18.91 9.53 -0.35
C SER A 128 -18.57 9.24 1.12
N ARG A 129 -18.26 7.98 1.41
CA ARG A 129 -17.99 7.48 2.77
C ARG A 129 -16.51 7.16 2.94
N ILE A 130 -15.91 7.69 4.00
CA ILE A 130 -14.51 7.46 4.36
C ILE A 130 -14.50 6.90 5.78
N GLY A 131 -14.00 5.67 5.94
CA GLY A 131 -14.08 4.91 7.18
C GLY A 131 -12.71 4.58 7.76
N VAL A 132 -12.51 4.83 9.05
CA VAL A 132 -11.24 4.52 9.73
C VAL A 132 -11.50 3.59 10.92
N HIS A 133 -10.48 2.80 11.28
CA HIS A 133 -10.49 1.96 12.47
C HIS A 133 -9.06 1.53 12.81
N SER A 134 -8.89 0.97 14.00
CA SER A 134 -7.65 0.31 14.42
C SER A 134 -7.32 -0.87 13.52
N TRP A 135 -6.06 -1.00 13.12
CA TRP A 135 -5.56 -2.30 12.71
C TRP A 135 -5.48 -3.25 13.91
N GLY A 136 -5.59 -4.52 13.61
CA GLY A 136 -5.56 -5.61 14.57
C GLY A 136 -5.44 -6.91 13.81
N ALA A 137 -4.76 -7.88 14.41
CA ALA A 137 -4.70 -9.23 13.89
C ALA A 137 -5.83 -10.08 14.49
N ASP A 138 -5.76 -11.40 14.27
CA ASP A 138 -6.72 -12.36 14.80
C ASP A 138 -7.01 -12.18 16.30
N PRO A 139 -8.20 -12.61 16.77
CA PRO A 139 -8.55 -12.55 18.18
C PRO A 139 -7.44 -13.05 19.11
N GLY A 140 -7.00 -12.19 20.03
CA GLY A 140 -5.92 -12.49 20.98
C GLY A 140 -4.54 -12.00 20.58
N GLN A 141 -4.38 -11.44 19.37
CA GLN A 141 -3.16 -10.74 18.97
C GLN A 141 -3.17 -9.27 19.44
N PRO A 142 -1.98 -8.65 19.64
CA PRO A 142 -1.89 -7.23 19.96
C PRO A 142 -2.54 -6.36 18.86
N ILE A 143 -3.46 -5.51 19.27
CA ILE A 143 -4.06 -4.47 18.42
C ILE A 143 -3.27 -3.16 18.52
N ALA A 144 -3.50 -2.21 17.61
CA ALA A 144 -2.77 -0.95 17.60
C ALA A 144 -2.73 -0.24 18.97
N THR A 145 -3.87 -0.14 19.63
CA THR A 145 -4.04 0.56 20.92
C THR A 145 -3.51 -0.22 22.13
N SER A 146 -3.06 -1.46 21.95
CA SER A 146 -2.35 -2.21 23.00
C SER A 146 -0.89 -1.74 23.17
N TYR A 147 -0.34 -1.05 22.17
CA TYR A 147 0.98 -0.44 22.24
C TYR A 147 0.88 1.01 22.74
N PRO A 148 1.87 1.48 23.54
CA PRO A 148 1.86 2.86 24.02
C PRO A 148 2.12 3.84 22.87
N VAL A 149 1.62 5.07 23.03
CA VAL A 149 1.96 6.21 22.15
C VAL A 149 3.49 6.31 22.01
N GLY A 150 3.96 6.40 20.77
CA GLY A 150 5.39 6.47 20.41
C GLY A 150 6.06 5.11 20.20
N HIS A 151 5.34 3.99 20.36
CA HIS A 151 5.90 2.66 20.08
C HIS A 151 6.29 2.50 18.60
N ALA A 152 7.37 1.76 18.35
CA ALA A 152 7.96 1.64 17.01
C ALA A 152 7.02 1.05 15.95
N VAL A 153 6.04 0.23 16.36
CA VAL A 153 5.02 -0.36 15.47
C VAL A 153 4.12 0.68 14.79
N HIS A 154 4.05 1.91 15.32
CA HIS A 154 3.29 3.01 14.73
C HIS A 154 4.07 3.75 13.65
N LEU A 155 5.42 3.64 13.66
CA LEU A 155 6.30 4.41 12.80
C LEU A 155 6.10 4.14 11.30
N PRO A 156 5.81 2.91 10.81
CA PRO A 156 5.57 2.69 9.38
C PRO A 156 4.50 3.61 8.80
N TYR A 157 3.32 3.69 9.44
CA TYR A 157 2.21 4.54 9.00
C TYR A 157 2.54 6.04 9.13
N ILE A 158 3.09 6.45 10.28
CA ILE A 158 3.47 7.86 10.51
C ILE A 158 4.51 8.33 9.49
N ASN A 159 5.53 7.50 9.21
CA ASN A 159 6.55 7.80 8.21
C ASN A 159 5.96 7.81 6.80
N TYR A 160 5.03 6.90 6.49
CA TYR A 160 4.30 6.91 5.23
C TYR A 160 3.54 8.23 5.04
N TYR A 161 2.71 8.66 6.00
CA TYR A 161 1.96 9.92 5.88
C TYR A 161 2.88 11.12 5.67
N LYS A 162 4.03 11.15 6.37
CA LYS A 162 5.06 12.19 6.16
C LYS A 162 5.62 12.15 4.74
N SER A 163 5.90 10.96 4.22
CA SER A 163 6.45 10.79 2.88
C SER A 163 5.51 11.27 1.76
N VAL A 164 4.20 11.35 2.04
CA VAL A 164 3.17 11.83 1.11
C VAL A 164 2.71 13.28 1.39
N GLY A 165 3.44 13.98 2.26
CA GLY A 165 3.33 15.43 2.43
C GLY A 165 2.68 15.91 3.73
N PHE A 166 2.38 15.04 4.69
CA PHE A 166 1.96 15.46 6.03
C PHE A 166 3.18 15.97 6.83
N THR A 167 2.98 16.97 7.68
CA THR A 167 3.96 17.28 8.74
C THR A 167 3.99 16.17 9.78
N GLN A 168 5.03 16.12 10.62
CA GLN A 168 5.11 15.15 11.74
C GLN A 168 3.83 15.18 12.59
N LYS A 169 3.37 16.38 12.96
CA LYS A 169 2.21 16.54 13.82
C LYS A 169 0.93 16.04 13.13
N GLU A 170 0.72 16.39 11.88
CA GLU A 170 -0.47 15.94 11.14
C GLU A 170 -0.48 14.42 10.94
N ALA A 171 0.68 13.82 10.69
CA ALA A 171 0.82 12.38 10.55
C ALA A 171 0.49 11.65 11.86
N GLU A 172 1.00 12.13 13.00
CA GLU A 172 0.68 11.59 14.32
C GLU A 172 -0.79 11.80 14.69
N ASP A 173 -1.31 13.02 14.54
CA ASP A 173 -2.69 13.36 14.85
C ASP A 173 -3.66 12.46 14.05
N PHE A 174 -3.42 12.29 12.75
CA PHE A 174 -4.25 11.43 11.91
C PHE A 174 -4.10 9.96 12.29
N TYR A 175 -2.87 9.45 12.43
CA TYR A 175 -2.63 8.06 12.82
C TYR A 175 -3.30 7.69 14.15
N TYR A 176 -3.11 8.51 15.19
CA TYR A 176 -3.70 8.21 16.49
C TYR A 176 -5.22 8.37 16.47
N PHE A 177 -5.76 9.27 15.66
CA PHE A 177 -7.20 9.33 15.45
C PHE A 177 -7.73 8.04 14.82
N THR A 178 -7.13 7.55 13.73
CA THR A 178 -7.63 6.37 13.01
C THR A 178 -7.70 5.15 13.92
N ILE A 179 -6.65 4.89 14.70
CA ILE A 179 -6.59 3.71 15.57
C ILE A 179 -7.44 3.82 16.83
N ASN A 180 -7.83 5.03 17.25
CA ASN A 180 -8.68 5.23 18.42
C ASN A 180 -10.17 5.44 18.05
N ALA A 181 -10.49 5.67 16.78
CA ALA A 181 -11.86 5.96 16.34
C ALA A 181 -12.80 4.75 16.45
N ALA A 182 -12.31 3.55 16.13
CA ALA A 182 -13.06 2.30 16.24
C ALA A 182 -12.12 1.09 16.41
N PRO A 183 -12.58 0.00 17.06
CA PRO A 183 -11.86 -1.28 17.06
C PRO A 183 -11.86 -1.91 15.65
N ALA A 184 -11.00 -2.91 15.42
CA ALA A 184 -10.79 -3.51 14.10
C ALA A 184 -12.05 -4.12 13.46
N GLU A 185 -13.02 -4.55 14.26
CA GLU A 185 -14.26 -5.18 13.80
C GLU A 185 -15.37 -4.18 13.46
N ARG A 186 -15.12 -2.88 13.62
CA ARG A 186 -16.08 -1.81 13.33
C ARG A 186 -15.44 -0.73 12.47
N VAL A 187 -16.27 0.06 11.80
CA VAL A 187 -15.81 1.22 11.02
C VAL A 187 -16.38 2.49 11.63
N HIS A 188 -15.50 3.43 11.95
CA HIS A 188 -15.88 4.82 12.21
C HIS A 188 -15.96 5.56 10.88
N TRP A 189 -17.18 5.86 10.42
CA TRP A 189 -17.38 6.69 9.24
C TRP A 189 -17.16 8.14 9.62
N MET A 190 -16.13 8.75 9.04
CA MET A 190 -15.69 10.09 9.39
C MET A 190 -16.78 11.13 9.09
N THR A 191 -16.93 12.07 10.01
CA THR A 191 -17.73 13.29 9.84
C THR A 191 -17.02 14.29 8.92
N GLU A 192 -17.75 15.27 8.38
CA GLU A 192 -17.16 16.33 7.56
C GLU A 192 -16.15 17.18 8.36
N GLU A 193 -16.41 17.37 9.66
CA GLU A 193 -15.49 18.05 10.58
C GLU A 193 -14.18 17.27 10.74
N GLU A 194 -14.23 15.94 10.84
CA GLU A 194 -13.05 15.09 10.94
C GLU A 194 -12.27 15.03 9.61
N ILE A 195 -12.98 14.89 8.48
CA ILE A 195 -12.37 14.94 7.13
C ILE A 195 -11.59 16.25 6.95
N THR A 196 -12.17 17.37 7.39
CA THR A 196 -11.52 18.68 7.36
C THR A 196 -10.35 18.77 8.34
N ARG A 197 -10.57 18.37 9.60
CA ARG A 197 -9.57 18.43 10.68
C ARG A 197 -8.29 17.69 10.33
N TYR A 198 -8.42 16.49 9.77
CA TYR A 198 -7.28 15.64 9.43
C TYR A 198 -6.82 15.79 7.98
N LYS A 199 -7.30 16.82 7.27
CA LYS A 199 -6.91 17.12 5.88
C LYS A 199 -7.02 15.89 4.98
N VAL A 200 -8.12 15.15 5.08
CA VAL A 200 -8.35 13.94 4.28
C VAL A 200 -8.59 14.27 2.80
N THR A 201 -9.03 15.48 2.48
CA THR A 201 -9.07 16.03 1.12
C THR A 201 -7.91 17.02 0.89
N LYS A 202 -7.53 17.20 -0.38
CA LYS A 202 -6.49 18.12 -0.83
C LYS A 202 -6.75 18.50 -2.29
N GLU A 203 -6.90 19.79 -2.53
CA GLU A 203 -7.10 20.34 -3.89
C GLU A 203 -5.80 20.58 -4.64
#